data_AF-A0A2V8A135-F1
#
_entry.id   AF-A0A2V8A135-F1
#
_cell.length_a   1.000
_cell.length_b   1.000
_cell.length_c   1.000
_cell.angle_alpha   90.00
_cell.angle_beta   90.00
_cell.angle_gamma   90.00
#
_symmetry.space_group_name_H-M   'P 1'
#
loop_
_entity.id
_entity.type
_entity.pdbx_description
1 polymer ?
#
loop_
_entity_poly.entity_id
_entity_poly.type
_entity_poly.pdbx_seq_one_letter_code
_entity_poly.pdbx_strand_id
1 'polypeptide(L)'
;MGSHRVSAALRERLGHEASLGLVELVESDRTEWSERVLSIAVERFERRLAEELASLRVAVVREMHEGRVDVLKWGFLFWVGQVAAFAAVLAFMFRVTGR
;
A
#
# COMPACT_ATOMS: atom_id res chain seq x y z
N MET A 1 20.48 -19.37 18.05
CA MET A 1 19.81 -20.24 19.06
C MET A 1 20.57 -20.12 20.38
N GLY A 2 20.03 -19.35 21.32
CA GLY A 2 20.64 -19.20 22.64
C GLY A 2 20.44 -20.49 23.43
N SER A 3 21.53 -21.18 23.76
CA SER A 3 21.49 -22.40 24.56
C SER A 3 21.08 -22.00 25.99
N HIS A 4 19.78 -22.01 26.29
CA HIS A 4 19.26 -21.78 27.64
C HIS A 4 19.64 -22.97 28.53
N ARG A 5 20.90 -23.01 28.94
CA ARG A 5 21.39 -24.00 29.88
C ARG A 5 20.88 -23.63 31.26
N VAL A 6 20.08 -24.51 31.85
CA VAL A 6 19.71 -24.42 33.26
C VAL A 6 20.99 -24.25 34.08
N SER A 7 21.04 -23.20 34.89
CA SER A 7 22.21 -22.87 35.71
C SER A 7 22.59 -24.04 36.61
N ALA A 8 23.88 -24.18 36.92
CA ALA A 8 24.36 -25.28 37.75
C ALA A 8 23.65 -25.33 39.12
N ALA A 9 23.42 -24.17 39.73
CA ALA A 9 22.69 -24.04 40.99
C ALA A 9 21.23 -24.52 40.90
N LEU A 10 20.54 -24.22 39.80
CA LEU A 10 19.16 -24.69 39.58
C LEU A 10 19.10 -26.20 39.32
N ARG A 11 20.05 -26.72 38.54
CA ARG A 11 20.15 -28.15 38.22
C ARG A 11 20.45 -29.01 39.45
N GLU A 12 21.33 -28.53 40.32
CA GLU A 12 21.67 -29.19 41.59
C GLU A 12 20.47 -29.24 42.54
N ARG A 13 19.67 -28.16 42.59
CA ARG A 13 18.50 -28.06 43.48
C ARG A 13 17.26 -28.79 42.97
N LEU A 14 17.04 -28.80 41.67
CA LEU A 14 15.86 -29.41 41.03
C LEU A 14 16.09 -30.87 40.64
N GLY A 15 17.34 -31.30 40.52
CA GLY A 15 17.69 -32.59 39.94
C GLY A 15 17.66 -32.57 38.40
N HIS A 16 18.27 -33.59 37.79
CA HIS A 16 18.46 -33.63 36.33
C HIS A 16 17.13 -33.70 35.56
N GLU A 17 16.24 -34.63 35.94
CA GLU A 17 14.96 -34.85 35.26
C GLU A 17 14.04 -33.62 35.30
N ALA A 18 13.86 -33.01 36.48
CA ALA A 18 13.03 -31.82 36.60
C ALA A 18 13.62 -30.63 35.82
N SER A 19 14.95 -30.52 35.74
CA SER A 19 15.60 -29.48 34.94
C SER A 19 15.37 -29.66 33.43
N LEU A 20 15.28 -30.91 32.95
CA LEU A 20 14.96 -31.19 31.54
C LEU A 20 13.50 -30.90 31.22
N GLY A 21 12.57 -31.33 32.08
CA GLY A 21 11.14 -31.06 31.89
C GLY A 21 10.81 -29.56 31.87
N LEU A 22 11.51 -28.74 32.67
CA LEU A 22 11.36 -27.28 32.61
C LEU A 22 11.87 -26.68 31.29
N VAL A 23 12.99 -27.17 30.77
CA VAL A 23 13.50 -26.72 29.47
C VAL A 23 12.53 -27.10 28.35
N GLU A 24 12.00 -28.32 28.37
CA GLU A 24 11.02 -28.78 27.39
C GLU A 24 9.74 -27.94 27.43
N LEU A 25 9.22 -27.66 28.63
CA LEU A 25 8.04 -26.80 28.80
C LEU A 25 8.28 -25.38 28.27
N VAL A 26 9.44 -24.79 28.60
CA VAL A 26 9.80 -23.43 28.15
C VAL A 26 10.02 -23.37 26.65
N GLU A 27 10.68 -24.37 26.04
CA GLU A 27 10.87 -24.40 24.59
C GLU A 27 9.55 -24.63 23.84
N SER A 28 8.65 -25.45 24.41
CA SER A 28 7.29 -25.66 23.87
C SER A 28 6.48 -24.36 23.92
N ASP A 29 6.44 -23.69 25.07
CA ASP A 29 5.71 -22.42 25.26
C ASP A 29 6.31 -21.29 24.41
N ARG A 30 7.64 -21.24 24.27
CA ARG A 30 8.33 -20.31 23.38
C ARG A 30 7.92 -20.50 21.93
N THR A 31 7.86 -21.75 21.47
CA THR A 31 7.48 -22.09 20.09
C THR A 31 6.03 -21.67 19.84
N GLU A 32 5.12 -22.04 20.73
CA GLU A 32 3.72 -21.68 20.64
C GLU A 32 3.50 -20.16 20.70
N TRP A 33 4.23 -19.45 21.57
CA TRP A 33 4.22 -17.99 21.62
C TRP A 33 4.74 -17.36 20.32
N SER A 34 5.84 -17.88 19.78
CA SER A 34 6.40 -17.39 18.51
C SER A 34 5.42 -17.57 17.36
N GLU A 35 4.75 -18.71 17.27
CA GLU A 35 3.71 -18.97 16.27
C GLU A 35 2.52 -18.03 16.43
N ARG A 36 2.04 -17.83 17.67
CA ARG A 36 0.95 -16.89 17.96
C ARG A 36 1.31 -15.47 17.55
N VAL A 37 2.51 -14.98 17.90
CA VAL A 37 2.96 -13.64 17.54
C VAL A 37 3.07 -13.49 16.02
N LEU A 38 3.64 -14.49 15.33
CA LEU A 38 3.74 -14.48 13.88
C LEU A 38 2.37 -14.43 13.22
N SER A 39 1.43 -15.27 13.68
CA SER A 39 0.06 -15.31 13.17
C SER A 39 -0.66 -13.96 13.34
N ILE A 40 -0.58 -13.36 14.53
CA ILE A 40 -1.17 -12.03 14.79
C ILE A 40 -0.53 -10.95 13.93
N ALA A 41 0.79 -11.00 13.75
CA ALA A 41 1.50 -10.05 12.90
C ALA A 41 1.07 -10.18 11.44
N VAL A 42 1.02 -11.40 10.91
CA VAL A 42 0.58 -11.68 9.53
C VAL A 42 -0.84 -11.18 9.31
N GLU A 43 -1.80 -11.55 10.18
CA GLU A 43 -3.19 -11.09 10.08
C GLU A 43 -3.29 -9.55 10.05
N ARG A 44 -2.54 -8.88 10.93
CA ARG A 44 -2.52 -7.41 10.97
C ARG A 44 -1.90 -6.80 9.72
N PHE A 45 -0.84 -7.41 9.18
CA PHE A 45 -0.20 -6.96 7.95
C PHE A 45 -1.10 -7.18 6.74
N GLU A 46 -1.72 -8.35 6.60
CA GLU A 46 -2.65 -8.65 5.52
C GLU A 46 -3.83 -7.69 5.53
N ARG A 47 -4.45 -7.46 6.70
CA ARG A 47 -5.54 -6.50 6.83
C ARG A 47 -5.12 -5.09 6.41
N ARG A 48 -3.97 -4.61 6.90
CA ARG A 48 -3.48 -3.27 6.57
C ARG A 48 -3.10 -3.14 5.10
N LEU A 49 -2.48 -4.17 4.50
CA LEU A 49 -2.16 -4.18 3.08
C LEU A 49 -3.41 -4.16 2.21
N ALA A 50 -4.46 -4.91 2.58
CA ALA A 50 -5.73 -4.89 1.86
C ALA A 50 -6.39 -3.50 1.92
N GLU A 51 -6.38 -2.86 3.09
CA GLU A 51 -6.89 -1.50 3.29
C GLU A 51 -6.11 -0.46 2.46
N GLU A 52 -4.78 -0.50 2.51
CA GLU A 52 -3.92 0.42 1.76
C GLU A 52 -4.04 0.20 0.24
N LEU A 53 -4.11 -1.04 -0.23
CA LEU A 53 -4.33 -1.35 -1.65
C LEU A 53 -5.70 -0.87 -2.15
N ALA A 54 -6.75 -1.05 -1.36
CA ALA A 54 -8.08 -0.52 -1.69
C ALA A 54 -8.07 1.00 -1.74
N SER A 55 -7.43 1.66 -0.77
CA SER A 55 -7.26 3.11 -0.72
C SER A 55 -6.49 3.63 -1.94
N LEU A 56 -5.35 3.02 -2.27
CA LEU A 56 -4.55 3.38 -3.44
C LEU A 56 -5.33 3.20 -4.74
N ARG A 57 -6.09 2.10 -4.89
CA ARG A 57 -6.92 1.88 -6.07
C ARG A 57 -7.96 2.99 -6.25
N VAL A 58 -8.61 3.41 -5.16
CA VAL A 58 -9.58 4.50 -5.20
C VAL A 58 -8.90 5.83 -5.54
N ALA A 59 -7.76 6.13 -4.92
CA ALA A 59 -7.00 7.35 -5.18
C ALA A 59 -6.55 7.46 -6.63
N VAL A 60 -5.97 6.39 -7.20
CA VAL A 60 -5.52 6.35 -8.60
C VAL A 60 -6.68 6.52 -9.56
N VAL A 61 -7.79 5.81 -9.36
CA VAL A 61 -8.97 5.94 -10.23
C VAL A 61 -9.50 7.37 -10.20
N ARG A 62 -9.58 7.98 -9.02
CA ARG A 62 -10.02 9.37 -8.86
C ARG A 62 -9.11 10.34 -9.59
N GLU A 63 -7.80 10.26 -9.38
CA GLU A 63 -6.82 11.15 -10.00
C GLU A 63 -6.81 11.01 -11.53
N MET A 64 -6.94 9.78 -12.05
CA MET A 64 -7.06 9.55 -13.49
C MET A 64 -8.35 10.14 -14.08
N HIS A 65 -9.46 10.12 -13.35
CA HIS A 65 -10.70 10.73 -13.80
C HIS A 65 -10.64 12.25 -13.76
N GLU A 66 -10.14 12.84 -12.67
CA GLU A 66 -9.99 14.29 -12.51
C GLU A 66 -9.05 14.88 -13.59
N GLY A 67 -7.87 14.29 -13.79
CA GLY A 67 -6.92 14.75 -14.80
C GLY A 67 -7.45 14.65 -16.23
N ARG A 68 -8.24 13.61 -16.54
CA ARG A 68 -8.86 13.47 -17.87
C ARG A 68 -9.90 14.57 -18.11
N VAL A 69 -10.73 14.89 -17.12
CA VAL A 69 -11.75 15.94 -17.25
C VAL A 69 -11.11 17.30 -17.51
N ASP A 70 -10.05 17.65 -16.79
CA ASP A 70 -9.35 18.91 -17.00
C ASP A 70 -8.72 19.01 -18.39
N VAL A 71 -8.06 17.94 -18.86
CA VAL A 71 -7.48 17.89 -20.21
C VAL A 71 -8.57 18.07 -21.28
N LEU A 72 -9.74 17.43 -21.13
CA LEU A 72 -10.85 17.61 -22.06
C LEU A 72 -11.40 19.04 -22.03
N LYS A 73 -11.59 19.62 -20.83
CA LYS A 73 -12.12 20.98 -20.67
C LYS A 73 -11.22 22.02 -21.33
N TRP A 74 -9.91 21.96 -21.05
CA TRP A 74 -8.95 22.87 -21.63
C TRP A 74 -8.74 22.63 -23.13
N GLY A 75 -8.75 21.38 -23.57
CA GLY A 75 -8.72 21.03 -24.99
C GLY A 75 -9.93 21.56 -25.77
N PHE A 76 -11.14 21.46 -25.20
CA PHE A 76 -12.36 21.98 -25.82
C PHE A 76 -12.35 23.51 -25.91
N LEU A 77 -11.94 24.21 -24.84
CA LEU A 77 -11.82 25.66 -24.85
C LEU A 77 -10.82 26.14 -25.91
N PHE A 78 -9.69 25.45 -26.01
CA PHE A 78 -8.68 25.73 -27.02
C PHE A 78 -9.24 25.49 -28.44
N TRP A 79 -9.92 24.37 -28.66
CA TRP A 79 -10.52 24.03 -29.95
C TRP A 79 -11.52 25.08 -30.43
N VAL A 80 -12.40 25.57 -29.54
CA VAL A 80 -13.34 26.67 -29.86
C VAL A 80 -12.59 27.93 -30.28
N GLY A 81 -11.49 28.25 -29.59
CA GLY A 81 -10.61 29.36 -29.96
C GLY A 81 -10.01 29.21 -31.36
N GLN A 82 -9.51 28.01 -31.70
CA GLN A 82 -8.97 27.73 -33.03
C GLN A 82 -10.04 27.89 -34.12
N VAL A 83 -11.24 27.32 -33.92
CA VAL A 83 -12.36 27.44 -34.87
C VAL A 83 -12.73 28.90 -35.09
N ALA A 84 -12.81 29.70 -34.03
CA ALA A 84 -13.09 31.13 -34.12
C ALA A 84 -11.99 31.88 -34.90
N ALA A 85 -10.72 31.56 -34.66
CA ALA A 85 -9.59 32.15 -35.38
C ALA A 85 -9.64 31.83 -36.89
N PHE A 86 -9.89 30.57 -37.26
CA PHE A 86 -10.03 30.19 -38.67
C PHE A 86 -11.25 30.86 -39.32
N ALA A 87 -12.39 30.93 -38.63
CA ALA A 87 -13.57 31.63 -39.12
C ALA A 87 -13.29 33.13 -39.36
N ALA A 88 -12.55 33.79 -38.46
CA ALA A 88 -12.15 35.18 -38.61
C ALA A 88 -11.24 35.40 -39.82
N VAL A 89 -10.25 34.52 -40.03
CA VAL A 89 -9.36 34.57 -41.20
C VAL A 89 -10.15 34.38 -42.50
N LEU A 90 -11.05 33.40 -42.55
CA LEU A 90 -11.89 33.17 -43.74
C LEU A 90 -12.83 34.35 -44.02
N ALA A 91 -13.48 34.90 -42.99
CA ALA A 91 -14.33 36.08 -43.12
C ALA A 91 -13.55 37.30 -43.61
N PHE A 92 -12.32 37.49 -43.11
CA PHE A 92 -11.41 38.54 -43.58
C PHE A 92 -11.06 38.36 -45.05
N MET A 93 -10.71 37.13 -45.48
CA MET A 93 -10.40 36.85 -46.89
C MET A 93 -11.59 37.11 -47.81
N PHE A 94 -12.80 36.66 -47.45
CA PHE A 94 -14.00 36.95 -48.25
C PHE A 94 -14.29 38.44 -48.35
N ARG A 95 -14.06 39.20 -47.26
CA ARG A 95 -14.23 40.66 -47.27
C ARG A 95 -13.20 41.38 -48.14
N VAL A 96 -11.97 40.88 -48.21
CA VAL A 96 -10.89 41.47 -49.03
C VAL A 96 -11.06 41.14 -50.51
N THR A 97 -11.44 39.90 -50.84
CA THR A 97 -11.60 39.43 -52.23
C THR A 97 -12.95 39.81 -52.84
N GLY A 98 -13.98 40.05 -52.03
CA GLY A 98 -15.32 40.47 -52.47
C GLY A 98 -15.45 41.98 -52.75
N ARG A 99 -14.33 42.68 -52.94
CA ARG A 99 -14.22 44.10 -53.31
C ARG A 99 -13.54 44.21 -54.67
#